data_AF-A0AAN7C0N4-F1
#
_entry.id   AF-A0AAN7C0N4-F1
#
_cell.length_a   1.000
_cell.length_b   1.000
_cell.length_c   1.000
_cell.angle_alpha   90.00
_cell.angle_beta   90.00
_cell.angle_gamma   90.00
#
_symmetry.space_group_name_H-M   'P 1'
#
loop_
_entity.id
_entity.type
_entity.pdbx_description
1 polymer ?
#
loop_
_entity_poly.entity_id
_entity_poly.type
_entity_poly.pdbx_seq_one_letter_code
_entity_poly.pdbx_strand_id
1 'polypeptide(L)'
;DNGITSCSTNSDALAILIQETNSNDPLNMLYMAKSFHDQTIFSGLIFISIVITVLCLPILSTFHRWQPQTASDSESEREVKPFPWKPVSRAALILTFVAALFSLVAALWQHLSSAATSTMVSTLTYGTVSGTVGAGAMAFAWIATGVLFIAVIGLFLMILSLLEMEHM
;
A
#
# COMPACT_ATOMS: atom_id res chain seq x y z
N ASP A 1 -12.35 20.27 41.44
CA ASP A 1 -12.59 18.88 41.04
C ASP A 1 -13.79 18.69 40.10
N ASN A 2 -13.86 19.45 38.99
CA ASN A 2 -14.90 19.27 37.97
C ASN A 2 -14.25 19.20 36.59
N GLY A 3 -13.61 18.06 36.27
CA GLY A 3 -13.18 17.76 34.90
C GLY A 3 -14.36 17.19 34.13
N ILE A 4 -14.76 17.84 33.03
CA ILE A 4 -15.87 17.37 32.18
C ILE A 4 -15.30 16.32 31.22
N THR A 5 -15.57 15.04 31.47
CA THR A 5 -15.23 13.93 30.57
C THR A 5 -16.37 13.73 29.57
N SER A 6 -16.14 14.11 28.30
CA SER A 6 -17.12 13.93 27.23
C SER A 6 -16.54 13.05 26.12
N CYS A 7 -17.25 11.96 25.79
CA CYS A 7 -16.88 11.07 24.68
C CYS A 7 -17.84 11.30 23.51
N SER A 8 -17.31 11.68 22.35
CA SER A 8 -18.06 11.78 21.10
C SER A 8 -17.36 10.98 20.01
N THR A 9 -18.14 10.22 19.24
CA THR A 9 -17.66 9.42 18.10
C THR A 9 -17.32 10.29 16.89
N ASN A 10 -17.75 11.56 16.90
CA ASN A 10 -17.47 12.54 15.85
C ASN A 10 -16.55 13.63 16.39
N SER A 11 -15.35 13.73 15.80
CA SER A 11 -14.31 14.69 16.19
C SER A 11 -14.73 16.14 15.92
N ASP A 12 -15.53 16.38 14.88
CA ASP A 12 -16.06 17.72 14.58
C ASP A 12 -17.09 18.18 15.63
N ALA A 13 -17.94 17.26 16.13
CA ALA A 13 -18.91 17.58 17.19
C ALA A 13 -18.22 17.83 18.54
N LEU A 14 -17.13 17.11 18.84
CA LEU A 14 -16.34 17.33 20.05
C LEU A 14 -15.56 18.65 19.99
N ALA A 15 -15.01 19.01 18.82
CA ALA A 15 -14.32 20.27 18.61
C ALA A 15 -15.25 21.48 18.86
N ILE A 16 -16.51 21.40 18.38
CA ILE A 16 -17.51 22.45 18.61
C ILE A 16 -17.88 22.56 20.10
N LEU A 17 -18.07 21.43 20.79
CA LEU A 17 -18.36 21.41 22.24
C LEU A 17 -17.23 22.01 23.09
N ILE A 18 -15.98 21.72 22.76
CA ILE A 18 -14.81 22.28 23.46
C ILE A 18 -14.67 23.78 23.15
N GLN A 19 -15.02 24.21 21.94
CA GLN A 19 -14.99 25.62 21.53
C GLN A 19 -16.09 26.46 22.18
N GLU A 20 -17.28 25.90 22.42
CA GLU A 20 -18.36 26.57 23.18
C GLU A 20 -18.05 26.67 24.68
N THR A 21 -17.30 25.74 25.26
CA THR A 21 -17.04 25.69 26.71
C THR A 21 -15.98 26.71 27.17
N ASN A 22 -15.43 27.51 26.25
CA ASN A 22 -14.68 28.74 26.57
C ASN A 22 -13.50 28.55 27.55
N SER A 23 -12.73 27.47 27.39
CA SER A 23 -11.43 27.35 28.06
C SER A 23 -10.39 26.64 27.17
N ASN A 24 -9.51 27.47 26.61
CA ASN A 24 -8.09 27.17 26.42
C ASN A 24 -7.70 26.11 25.37
N ASP A 25 -7.82 26.46 24.09
CA ASP A 25 -6.73 26.13 23.15
C ASP A 25 -5.94 27.41 22.80
N PRO A 26 -5.13 27.94 23.74
CA PRO A 26 -4.45 29.23 23.58
C PRO A 26 -3.38 29.20 22.47
N LEU A 27 -3.01 28.02 21.97
CA LEU A 27 -1.98 27.84 20.95
C LEU A 27 -2.51 27.22 19.64
N ASN A 28 -3.83 27.12 19.48
CA ASN A 28 -4.49 26.60 18.28
C ASN A 28 -3.97 25.19 17.89
N MET A 29 -3.63 24.37 18.88
CA MET A 29 -2.99 23.07 18.67
C MET A 29 -3.96 22.03 18.13
N LEU A 30 -5.25 22.10 18.47
CA LEU A 30 -6.28 21.20 17.97
C LEU A 30 -6.53 21.44 16.48
N TYR A 31 -6.55 22.70 16.04
CA TYR A 31 -6.62 23.05 14.63
C TYR A 31 -5.35 22.65 13.88
N MET A 32 -4.17 22.85 14.47
CA MET A 32 -2.91 22.39 13.87
C MET A 32 -2.83 20.86 13.80
N ALA A 33 -3.37 20.16 14.80
CA ALA A 33 -3.49 18.70 14.80
C ALA A 33 -4.43 18.21 13.69
N LYS A 34 -5.60 18.87 13.53
CA LYS A 34 -6.56 18.57 12.47
C LYS A 34 -5.95 18.88 11.08
N SER A 35 -5.26 20.00 10.93
CA SER A 35 -4.59 20.40 9.69
C SER A 35 -3.44 19.47 9.32
N PHE A 36 -2.63 19.04 10.30
CA PHE A 36 -1.59 18.04 10.08
C PHE A 36 -2.22 16.69 9.68
N HIS A 37 -3.28 16.25 10.35
CA HIS A 37 -3.99 15.03 9.99
C HIS A 37 -4.56 15.08 8.57
N ASP A 38 -5.26 16.16 8.20
CA ASP A 38 -5.83 16.34 6.86
C ASP A 38 -4.77 16.43 5.77
N GLN A 39 -3.63 17.07 6.05
CA GLN A 39 -2.53 17.18 5.07
C GLN A 39 -1.66 15.92 5.00
N THR A 40 -1.61 15.10 6.06
CA THR A 40 -0.75 13.90 6.13
C THR A 40 -1.38 12.70 5.44
N ILE A 41 -2.70 12.65 5.25
CA ILE A 41 -3.35 11.57 4.49
C ILE A 41 -3.20 11.84 2.99
N PHE A 42 -1.98 11.70 2.46
CA PHE A 42 -1.75 11.65 1.02
C PHE A 42 -2.16 10.26 0.50
N SER A 43 -3.48 10.02 0.45
CA SER A 43 -4.07 8.76 -0.01
C SER A 43 -3.75 8.47 -1.49
N GLY A 44 -3.29 9.49 -2.24
CA GLY A 44 -2.96 9.40 -3.65
C GLY A 44 -1.95 8.29 -4.00
N LEU A 45 -0.93 8.05 -3.17
CA LEU A 45 0.07 6.99 -3.45
C LEU A 45 -0.53 5.58 -3.44
N ILE A 46 -1.48 5.32 -2.54
CA ILE A 46 -2.16 4.02 -2.44
C ILE A 46 -3.07 3.85 -3.65
N PHE A 47 -3.83 4.88 -4.02
CA PHE A 47 -4.66 4.84 -5.22
C PHE A 47 -3.84 4.57 -6.48
N ILE A 48 -2.69 5.24 -6.64
CA ILE A 48 -1.78 5.02 -7.77
C ILE A 48 -1.26 3.57 -7.77
N SER A 49 -0.83 3.06 -6.61
CA SER A 49 -0.37 1.67 -6.47
C SER A 49 -1.46 0.67 -6.89
N ILE A 50 -2.70 0.86 -6.42
CA ILE A 50 -3.84 0.00 -6.77
C ILE A 50 -4.08 0.01 -8.28
N VAL A 51 -4.11 1.18 -8.91
CA VAL A 51 -4.32 1.29 -10.37
C VAL A 51 -3.23 0.52 -11.12
N ILE A 52 -1.96 0.69 -10.74
CA ILE A 52 -0.84 -0.02 -11.36
C ILE A 52 -0.96 -1.53 -11.16
N THR A 53 -1.32 -2.00 -9.96
CA THR A 53 -1.53 -3.42 -9.66
C THR A 53 -2.65 -4.01 -10.52
N VAL A 54 -3.79 -3.31 -10.65
CA VAL A 54 -4.91 -3.76 -11.50
C VAL A 54 -4.49 -3.83 -12.97
N LEU A 55 -3.68 -2.88 -13.45
CA LEU A 55 -3.12 -2.92 -14.81
C LEU A 55 -2.11 -4.05 -15.01
N CYS A 56 -1.45 -4.53 -13.94
CA CYS A 56 -0.52 -5.65 -14.01
C CYS A 56 -1.24 -7.01 -14.14
N LEU A 57 -2.42 -7.18 -13.53
CA LEU A 57 -3.20 -8.43 -13.59
C LEU A 57 -3.49 -8.94 -15.02
N PRO A 58 -3.97 -8.13 -15.99
CA PRO A 58 -4.19 -8.60 -17.35
C PRO A 58 -2.88 -8.93 -18.08
N ILE A 59 -1.78 -8.26 -17.76
CA ILE A 59 -0.45 -8.56 -18.31
C ILE A 59 0.02 -9.94 -17.83
N LEU A 60 -0.17 -10.24 -16.54
CA LEU A 60 0.11 -11.58 -15.99
C LEU A 60 -0.84 -12.64 -16.56
N SER A 61 -2.12 -12.33 -16.72
CA SER A 61 -3.11 -13.22 -17.32
C SER A 61 -2.77 -13.56 -18.78
N THR A 62 -2.08 -12.66 -19.49
CA THR A 62 -1.59 -12.92 -20.85
C THR A 62 -0.55 -14.06 -20.87
N PHE A 63 0.20 -14.30 -19.78
CA PHE A 63 1.05 -15.49 -19.65
C PHE A 63 0.27 -16.79 -19.58
N HIS A 64 -1.04 -16.79 -19.32
CA HIS A 64 -1.84 -18.02 -19.35
C HIS A 64 -2.22 -18.44 -20.78
N ARG A 65 -2.10 -17.53 -21.76
CA ARG A 65 -2.44 -17.79 -23.17
C ARG A 65 -1.20 -18.21 -23.95
N TRP A 66 -0.58 -19.32 -23.54
CA TRP A 66 0.46 -19.99 -24.32
C TRP A 66 -0.25 -20.70 -25.48
N GLN A 67 -0.05 -20.20 -26.70
CA GLN A 67 -0.56 -20.89 -27.89
C GLN A 67 0.12 -22.25 -27.98
N PRO A 68 -0.63 -23.37 -28.07
CA PRO A 68 -0.05 -24.61 -28.57
C PRO A 68 0.37 -24.32 -30.01
N GLN A 69 1.67 -24.24 -30.25
CA GLN A 69 2.21 -24.21 -31.60
C GLN A 69 1.86 -25.58 -32.19
N THR A 70 0.84 -25.60 -33.05
CA THR A 70 0.39 -26.79 -33.76
C THR A 70 1.60 -27.40 -34.46
N ALA A 71 1.97 -28.60 -34.02
CA ALA A 71 2.97 -29.43 -34.65
C ALA A 71 2.60 -29.60 -36.12
N SER A 72 3.41 -29.04 -37.01
CA SER A 72 3.49 -29.51 -38.40
C SER A 72 4.72 -30.39 -38.50
N ASP A 73 4.46 -31.70 -38.49
CA ASP A 73 5.20 -32.78 -39.13
C ASP A 73 6.72 -32.61 -39.27
N SER A 74 7.48 -33.14 -38.29
CA SER A 74 8.56 -34.10 -38.53
C SER A 74 9.41 -34.30 -37.27
N GLU A 75 9.27 -35.48 -36.66
CA GLU A 75 10.36 -36.25 -36.05
C GLU A 75 11.36 -35.51 -35.14
N SER A 76 10.87 -34.97 -34.02
CA SER A 76 11.67 -34.83 -32.80
C SER A 76 10.72 -34.59 -31.63
N GLU A 77 10.69 -35.50 -30.66
CA GLU A 77 10.02 -35.33 -29.35
C GLU A 77 10.71 -34.24 -28.50
N ARG A 78 10.96 -33.07 -29.08
CA ARG A 78 11.41 -31.90 -28.35
C ARG A 78 10.17 -31.18 -27.85
N GLU A 79 9.82 -31.44 -26.58
CA GLU A 79 8.80 -30.69 -25.86
C GLU A 79 9.25 -29.22 -25.75
N VAL A 80 8.90 -28.41 -26.75
CA VAL A 80 9.22 -26.97 -26.76
C VAL A 80 8.28 -26.28 -25.80
N LYS A 81 8.77 -26.01 -24.59
CA LYS A 81 8.08 -25.22 -23.57
C LYS A 81 7.72 -23.84 -24.16
N PRO A 82 6.43 -23.44 -24.25
CA PRO A 82 6.03 -22.23 -24.97
C PRO A 82 6.51 -20.91 -24.32
N PHE A 83 7.73 -20.47 -24.56
CA PHE A 83 8.31 -19.34 -23.82
C PHE A 83 7.44 -18.05 -23.83
N PRO A 84 7.25 -17.41 -22.66
CA PRO A 84 6.53 -16.14 -22.59
C PRO A 84 7.37 -15.07 -23.28
N TRP A 85 6.72 -14.14 -23.97
CA TRP A 85 7.40 -13.10 -24.73
C TRP A 85 8.32 -12.27 -23.81
N LYS A 86 9.65 -12.34 -24.03
CA LYS A 86 10.70 -11.64 -23.24
C LYS A 86 10.41 -10.16 -22.93
N PRO A 87 9.87 -9.33 -23.84
CA PRO A 87 9.57 -7.94 -23.51
C PRO A 87 8.39 -7.79 -22.55
N VAL A 88 7.40 -8.68 -22.63
CA VAL A 88 6.20 -8.65 -21.78
C VAL A 88 6.54 -9.05 -20.34
N SER A 89 7.42 -10.05 -20.15
CA SER A 89 7.89 -10.44 -18.81
C SER A 89 8.73 -9.36 -18.13
N ARG A 90 9.60 -8.67 -18.87
CA ARG A 90 10.37 -7.52 -18.34
C ARG A 90 9.45 -6.34 -17.99
N ALA A 91 8.49 -6.03 -18.84
CA ALA A 91 7.52 -4.95 -18.58
C ALA A 91 6.66 -5.26 -17.33
N ALA A 92 6.18 -6.50 -17.19
CA ALA A 92 5.43 -6.96 -16.02
C ALA A 92 6.26 -6.85 -14.72
N LEU A 93 7.54 -7.22 -14.76
CA LEU A 93 8.44 -7.09 -13.61
C LEU A 93 8.60 -5.63 -13.20
N ILE A 94 8.92 -4.74 -14.14
CA ILE A 94 9.12 -3.31 -13.85
C ILE A 94 7.84 -2.71 -13.27
N LEU A 95 6.69 -3.01 -13.87
CA LEU A 95 5.40 -2.47 -13.42
C LEU A 95 5.05 -2.96 -12.01
N THR A 96 5.25 -4.25 -11.72
CA THR A 96 4.99 -4.84 -10.40
C THR A 96 5.97 -4.30 -9.35
N PHE A 97 7.23 -4.09 -9.72
CA PHE A 97 8.24 -3.52 -8.83
C PHE A 97 7.91 -2.07 -8.46
N VAL A 98 7.51 -1.25 -9.44
CA VAL A 98 7.06 0.12 -9.19
C VAL A 98 5.81 0.14 -8.30
N ALA A 99 4.85 -0.76 -8.54
CA ALA A 99 3.66 -0.90 -7.69
C ALA A 99 4.02 -1.25 -6.23
N ALA A 100 4.96 -2.19 -6.04
CA ALA A 100 5.45 -2.60 -4.73
C ALA A 100 6.16 -1.46 -3.99
N LEU A 101 6.98 -0.66 -4.70
CA LEU A 101 7.63 0.51 -4.12
C LEU A 101 6.62 1.56 -3.67
N PHE A 102 5.61 1.89 -4.49
CA PHE A 102 4.59 2.85 -4.08
C PHE A 102 3.75 2.33 -2.89
N SER A 103 3.42 1.04 -2.87
CA SER A 103 2.75 0.41 -1.73
C SER A 103 3.59 0.48 -0.46
N LEU A 104 4.91 0.23 -0.55
CA LEU A 104 5.83 0.31 0.57
C LEU A 104 5.93 1.74 1.12
N VAL A 105 6.13 2.73 0.24
CA VAL A 105 6.20 4.14 0.64
C VAL A 105 4.90 4.55 1.33
N ALA A 106 3.75 4.13 0.81
CA ALA A 106 2.46 4.42 1.43
C ALA A 106 2.29 3.75 2.81
N ALA A 107 2.66 2.49 2.96
CA ALA A 107 2.58 1.77 4.24
C ALA A 107 3.52 2.39 5.30
N LEU A 108 4.74 2.77 4.90
CA LEU A 108 5.69 3.48 5.76
C LEU A 108 5.15 4.85 6.18
N TRP A 109 4.54 5.57 5.24
CA TRP A 109 3.94 6.87 5.51
C TRP A 109 2.77 6.77 6.49
N GLN A 110 1.90 5.78 6.31
CA GLN A 110 0.81 5.47 7.24
C GLN A 110 1.34 5.15 8.64
N HIS A 111 2.38 4.32 8.75
CA HIS A 111 3.00 3.99 10.04
C HIS A 111 3.62 5.22 10.71
N LEU A 112 4.32 6.06 9.95
CA LEU A 112 4.94 7.30 10.44
C LEU A 112 3.88 8.31 10.89
N SER A 113 2.79 8.47 10.13
CA SER A 113 1.66 9.33 10.49
C SER A 113 0.98 8.88 11.77
N SER A 114 0.76 7.57 11.94
CA SER A 114 0.21 7.00 13.17
C SER A 114 1.15 7.22 14.36
N ALA A 115 2.46 7.05 14.18
CA ALA A 115 3.46 7.27 15.23
C ALA A 115 3.57 8.75 15.64
N ALA A 116 3.52 9.66 14.66
CA ALA A 116 3.52 11.10 14.90
C ALA A 116 2.26 11.54 15.65
N THR A 117 1.08 11.04 15.25
CA THR A 117 -0.19 11.32 15.93
C THR A 117 -0.17 10.82 17.37
N SER A 118 0.31 9.60 17.63
CA SER A 118 0.42 9.04 18.97
C SER A 118 1.34 9.88 19.88
N THR A 119 2.50 10.28 19.36
CA THR A 119 3.45 11.11 20.10
C THR A 119 2.83 12.48 20.41
N MET A 120 2.22 13.12 19.42
CA MET A 120 1.62 14.44 19.59
C MET A 120 0.44 14.41 20.57
N VAL A 121 -0.45 13.43 20.47
CA VAL A 121 -1.56 13.28 21.39
C VAL A 121 -1.07 13.00 22.82
N SER A 122 -0.07 12.12 22.98
CA SER A 122 0.53 11.82 24.29
C SER A 122 1.12 13.06 24.96
N THR A 123 1.88 13.87 24.19
CA THR A 123 2.47 15.11 24.68
C THR A 123 1.44 16.20 24.98
N LEU A 124 0.36 16.29 24.21
CA LEU A 124 -0.63 17.37 24.33
C LEU A 124 -1.74 17.10 25.36
N THR A 125 -2.05 15.84 25.63
CA THR A 125 -3.22 15.49 26.49
C THR A 125 -2.83 14.89 27.83
N TYR A 126 -1.55 14.89 28.21
CA TYR A 126 -1.05 14.19 29.41
C TYR A 126 -1.56 12.73 29.48
N GLY A 127 -1.76 12.09 28.31
CA GLY A 127 -2.30 10.73 28.21
C GLY A 127 -3.83 10.58 28.33
N THR A 128 -4.61 11.65 28.31
CA THR A 128 -6.08 11.60 28.52
C THR A 128 -6.87 11.23 27.26
N VAL A 129 -6.31 11.37 26.07
CA VAL A 129 -6.97 11.00 24.81
C VAL A 129 -6.13 9.97 24.07
N SER A 130 -6.74 8.88 23.61
CA SER A 130 -6.07 7.88 22.75
C SER A 130 -6.67 7.94 21.35
N GLY A 131 -5.90 8.45 20.38
CA GLY A 131 -6.25 8.37 18.96
C GLY A 131 -5.87 7.00 18.41
N THR A 132 -6.85 6.11 18.23
CA THR A 132 -6.63 4.80 17.59
C THR A 132 -6.82 4.94 16.09
N VAL A 133 -5.73 4.85 15.33
CA VAL A 133 -5.81 4.65 13.88
C VAL A 133 -6.30 3.23 13.62
N GLY A 134 -7.16 3.04 12.62
CA GLY A 134 -7.78 1.74 12.32
C GLY A 134 -6.74 0.65 12.02
N ALA A 135 -6.38 -0.14 13.03
CA ALA A 135 -5.37 -1.20 12.93
C ALA A 135 -5.65 -2.22 11.81
N GLY A 136 -6.94 -2.46 11.52
CA GLY A 136 -7.35 -3.33 10.41
C GLY A 136 -6.89 -2.81 9.04
N ALA A 137 -7.05 -1.51 8.76
CA ALA A 137 -6.63 -0.92 7.48
C ALA A 137 -5.11 -0.97 7.30
N MET A 138 -4.36 -0.74 8.38
CA MET A 138 -2.89 -0.87 8.39
C MET A 138 -2.46 -2.31 8.09
N ALA A 139 -3.09 -3.31 8.70
CA ALA A 139 -2.77 -4.71 8.48
C ALA A 139 -2.98 -5.12 7.02
N PHE A 140 -4.09 -4.73 6.39
CA PHE A 140 -4.34 -5.01 4.98
C PHE A 140 -3.30 -4.36 4.05
N ALA A 141 -2.84 -3.13 4.35
CA ALA A 141 -1.81 -2.46 3.56
C ALA A 141 -0.46 -3.20 3.61
N TRP A 142 -0.06 -3.68 4.79
CA TRP A 142 1.17 -4.46 4.96
C TRP A 142 1.09 -5.84 4.31
N ILE A 143 -0.05 -6.53 4.44
CA ILE A 143 -0.28 -7.82 3.77
C ILE A 143 -0.22 -7.63 2.25
N ALA A 144 -0.91 -6.62 1.71
CA ALA A 144 -0.89 -6.31 0.29
C ALA A 144 0.53 -5.99 -0.21
N THR A 145 1.29 -5.20 0.54
CA THR A 145 2.70 -4.91 0.23
C THR A 145 3.53 -6.20 0.20
N GLY A 146 3.38 -7.08 1.20
CA GLY A 146 4.08 -8.37 1.24
C GLY A 146 3.76 -9.27 0.05
N VAL A 147 2.48 -9.36 -0.34
CA VAL A 147 2.05 -10.13 -1.52
C VAL A 147 2.68 -9.57 -2.81
N LEU A 148 2.75 -8.25 -2.96
CA LEU A 148 3.41 -7.62 -4.13
C LEU A 148 4.90 -7.95 -4.18
N PHE A 149 5.61 -7.93 -3.06
CA PHE A 149 7.04 -8.33 -3.01
C PHE A 149 7.23 -9.81 -3.36
N ILE A 150 6.36 -10.70 -2.87
CA ILE A 150 6.39 -12.12 -3.23
C ILE A 150 6.18 -12.29 -4.74
N ALA A 151 5.25 -11.54 -5.34
CA ALA A 151 5.02 -11.55 -6.78
C ALA A 151 6.24 -11.05 -7.58
N VAL A 152 6.92 -10.00 -7.12
CA VAL A 152 8.18 -9.52 -7.73
C VAL A 152 9.25 -10.60 -7.69
N ILE A 153 9.45 -11.26 -6.55
CA ILE A 153 10.43 -12.34 -6.40
C ILE A 153 10.09 -13.50 -7.34
N GLY A 154 8.82 -13.90 -7.42
CA GLY A 154 8.37 -14.95 -8.33
C GLY A 154 8.65 -14.64 -9.80
N LEU A 155 8.34 -13.41 -10.24
CA LEU A 155 8.65 -12.96 -11.61
C LEU A 155 10.16 -12.87 -11.86
N PHE A 156 10.94 -12.44 -10.87
CA PHE A 156 12.39 -12.36 -10.96
C PHE A 156 13.02 -13.74 -11.13
N LEU A 157 12.63 -14.72 -10.31
CA LEU A 157 13.07 -16.11 -10.42
C LEU A 157 12.66 -16.73 -11.75
N MET A 158 11.45 -16.44 -12.23
CA MET A 158 11.00 -16.88 -13.55
C MET A 158 11.93 -16.36 -14.66
N ILE A 159 12.28 -15.08 -14.65
CA ILE A 159 13.18 -14.50 -15.67
C ILE A 159 14.60 -15.08 -15.58
N LEU A 160 15.12 -15.32 -14.37
CA LEU A 160 16.42 -15.97 -14.21
C LEU A 160 16.45 -17.38 -14.81
N SER A 161 15.40 -18.17 -14.57
CA SER A 161 15.30 -19.53 -15.16
C SER A 161 15.28 -19.53 -16.68
N LEU A 162 14.71 -18.49 -17.30
CA LEU A 162 14.70 -18.33 -18.76
C LEU A 162 16.07 -17.96 -19.31
N LEU A 163 16.83 -17.15 -18.57
CA LEU A 163 18.19 -16.77 -18.96
C LEU A 163 19.14 -17.97 -18.92
N GLU A 164 19.02 -18.80 -17.89
CA GLU A 164 19.83 -20.01 -17.75
C GLU A 164 19.58 -21.01 -18.88
N MET A 165 18.32 -21.20 -19.28
CA MET A 165 17.96 -22.06 -20.42
C MET A 165 18.45 -21.54 -21.78
N GLU A 166 18.67 -20.23 -21.95
CA GLU A 166 19.22 -19.67 -23.20
C GLU A 166 20.73 -19.86 -23.31
N HIS A 167 21.42 -20.09 -22.19
CA HIS A 167 22.87 -20.25 -22.16
C HIS A 167 23.34 -21.71 -22.36
N MET A 168 22.41 -22.68 -22.36
CA MET A 168 22.66 -24.10 -22.63
C MET A 168 22.26 -24.48 -24.05
#